data_AF-A0A7V6WIH7-F1
#
_entry.id   AF-A0A7V6WIH7-F1
#
_cell.length_a   1.000
_cell.length_b   1.000
_cell.length_c   1.000
_cell.angle_alpha   90.00
_cell.angle_beta   90.00
_cell.angle_gamma   90.00
#
_symmetry.space_group_name_H-M   'P 1'
#
loop_
_entity.id
_entity.type
_entity.pdbx_description
1 polymer ?
#
loop_
_entity_poly.entity_id
_entity_poly.type
_entity_poly.pdbx_seq_one_letter_code
_entity_poly.pdbx_strand_id
1 'polypeptide(L)'
;MRSLRGFYKWLIYGLGVALPLLTIFNVAIFPLDPWIFYGLHLCIASTMVFFLVPMRKEEKGKQSNPQLIDILLSLASFAVLIYTYIEFDKLIYRAGASPTPLDLVIGLVLLITVLEACRRSAGMTFVVVALVAIAYALL
;
A
#
# COMPACT_ATOMS: atom_id res chain seq x y z
N MET A 1 -2.20 -18.44 0.63
CA MET A 1 -3.17 -17.41 1.06
C MET A 1 -3.77 -17.84 2.38
N ARG A 2 -3.83 -16.94 3.38
CA ARG A 2 -4.43 -17.21 4.70
C ARG A 2 -5.95 -17.30 4.56
N SER A 3 -6.59 -18.21 5.30
CA SER A 3 -8.05 -18.17 5.48
C SER A 3 -8.38 -17.42 6.77
N LEU A 4 -8.99 -16.23 6.64
CA LEU A 4 -9.36 -15.36 7.76
C LEU A 4 -10.71 -15.80 8.36
N ARG A 5 -10.88 -15.64 9.68
CA ARG A 5 -12.14 -15.94 10.39
C ARG A 5 -12.75 -14.67 10.98
N GLY A 6 -14.08 -14.63 11.10
CA GLY A 6 -14.81 -13.56 11.79
C GLY A 6 -14.77 -12.20 11.07
N PHE A 7 -14.52 -11.14 11.83
CA PHE A 7 -14.55 -9.74 11.38
C PHE A 7 -13.58 -9.46 10.21
N TYR A 8 -12.35 -10.00 10.26
CA TYR A 8 -11.33 -9.76 9.24
C TYR A 8 -11.72 -10.31 7.86
N LYS A 9 -12.50 -11.39 7.81
CA LYS A 9 -13.02 -11.93 6.56
C LYS A 9 -13.93 -10.89 5.89
N TRP A 10 -14.91 -10.36 6.64
CA TRP A 10 -15.83 -9.35 6.14
C TRP A 10 -15.13 -8.05 5.73
N LEU A 11 -14.12 -7.63 6.50
CA LEU A 11 -13.28 -6.48 6.13
C LEU A 11 -12.65 -6.67 4.75
N ILE A 12 -12.02 -7.83 4.49
CA ILE A 12 -11.36 -8.10 3.21
C ILE A 12 -12.35 -8.26 2.05
N TYR A 13 -13.53 -8.84 2.30
CA TYR A 13 -14.59 -8.84 1.28
C TYR A 13 -15.04 -7.42 0.94
N GLY A 14 -15.24 -6.57 1.96
CA GLY A 14 -15.59 -5.16 1.77
C GLY A 14 -14.53 -4.41 0.94
N LEU A 15 -13.25 -4.55 1.30
CA LEU A 15 -12.14 -3.95 0.56
C LEU A 15 -12.01 -4.50 -0.87
N GLY A 16 -12.22 -5.81 -1.05
CA GLY A 16 -12.18 -6.47 -2.36
C GLY A 16 -13.29 -6.03 -3.30
N VAL A 17 -14.44 -5.59 -2.77
CA VAL A 17 -15.52 -4.96 -3.55
C VAL A 17 -15.24 -3.46 -3.73
N ALA A 18 -14.73 -2.78 -2.71
CA ALA A 18 -14.44 -1.35 -2.77
C ALA A 18 -13.38 -0.99 -3.82
N LEU A 19 -12.31 -1.78 -3.94
CA LEU A 19 -11.22 -1.53 -4.89
C LEU A 19 -11.69 -1.45 -6.36
N PRO A 20 -12.40 -2.45 -6.93
CA PRO A 20 -12.90 -2.36 -8.30
C PRO A 20 -13.98 -1.29 -8.44
N LEU A 21 -14.85 -1.09 -7.45
CA LEU A 21 -15.84 0.00 -7.48
C LEU A 21 -15.17 1.37 -7.58
N LEU A 22 -14.09 1.60 -6.82
CA LEU A 22 -13.29 2.83 -6.88
C LEU A 22 -12.69 3.01 -8.29
N THR A 23 -12.18 1.93 -8.90
CA THR A 23 -11.66 2.02 -10.28
C THR A 23 -12.73 2.31 -11.31
N ILE A 24 -13.91 1.67 -11.20
CA ILE A 24 -15.03 1.89 -12.11
C ILE A 24 -15.55 3.31 -11.95
N PHE A 25 -15.69 3.81 -10.73
CA PHE A 25 -16.11 5.18 -10.46
C PHE A 25 -15.17 6.20 -11.13
N ASN A 26 -13.85 6.01 -10.97
CA ASN A 26 -12.84 6.89 -11.56
C ASN A 26 -12.85 6.88 -13.09
N VAL A 27 -13.04 5.72 -13.71
CA VAL A 27 -12.99 5.57 -15.17
C VAL A 27 -14.31 5.90 -15.84
N ALA A 28 -15.45 5.53 -15.24
CA ALA A 28 -16.76 5.58 -15.89
C ALA A 28 -17.59 6.81 -15.52
N ILE A 29 -17.38 7.40 -14.33
CA ILE A 29 -18.26 8.45 -13.81
C ILE A 29 -17.51 9.77 -13.67
N PHE A 30 -16.50 9.80 -12.81
CA PHE A 30 -15.79 11.04 -12.48
C PHE A 30 -14.29 10.75 -12.27
N PRO A 31 -13.41 11.28 -13.14
CA PRO A 31 -11.98 11.13 -12.97
C PRO A 31 -11.54 11.92 -11.73
N LEU A 32 -11.04 11.21 -10.73
CA LEU A 32 -10.40 11.79 -9.57
C LEU A 32 -9.00 12.28 -9.95
N ASP A 33 -8.47 13.20 -9.13
CA ASP A 33 -7.06 13.57 -9.25
C ASP A 33 -6.17 12.31 -9.17
N PRO A 34 -5.19 12.14 -10.09
CA PRO A 34 -4.38 10.92 -10.16
C PRO A 34 -3.70 10.55 -8.84
N TRP A 35 -3.21 11.53 -8.07
CA TRP A 35 -2.48 11.26 -6.83
C TRP A 35 -3.39 10.70 -5.74
N ILE A 36 -4.61 11.25 -5.65
CA ILE A 36 -5.63 10.78 -4.71
C ILE A 36 -6.08 9.37 -5.12
N PHE A 37 -6.35 9.16 -6.41
CA PHE A 37 -6.77 7.87 -6.93
C PHE A 37 -5.73 6.77 -6.69
N TYR A 38 -4.47 7.00 -7.08
CA TYR A 38 -3.39 6.04 -6.89
C TYR A 38 -3.10 5.79 -5.41
N GLY A 39 -3.14 6.84 -4.58
CA GLY A 39 -2.99 6.71 -3.13
C GLY A 39 -4.06 5.80 -2.53
N LEU A 40 -5.34 6.04 -2.84
CA LEU A 40 -6.46 5.22 -2.36
C LEU A 40 -6.35 3.78 -2.85
N HIS A 41 -6.11 3.59 -4.15
CA HIS A 41 -5.97 2.26 -4.75
C HIS A 41 -4.83 1.47 -4.10
N LEU A 42 -3.67 2.10 -3.94
CA LEU A 42 -2.50 1.48 -3.30
C LEU A 42 -2.73 1.16 -1.83
N CYS A 43 -3.41 2.04 -1.09
CA CYS A 43 -3.73 1.82 0.32
C CYS A 43 -4.65 0.60 0.52
N ILE A 44 -5.70 0.49 -0.29
CA ILE A 44 -6.63 -0.65 -0.23
C ILE A 44 -5.90 -1.93 -0.67
N ALA A 45 -5.17 -1.90 -1.79
CA ALA A 45 -4.47 -3.06 -2.32
C ALA A 45 -3.39 -3.59 -1.35
N SER A 46 -2.55 -2.71 -0.79
CA SER A 46 -1.51 -3.08 0.18
C SER A 46 -2.11 -3.66 1.47
N THR A 47 -3.19 -3.06 1.98
CA THR A 47 -3.92 -3.59 3.14
C THR A 47 -4.44 -5.01 2.88
N MET A 48 -5.03 -5.25 1.70
CA MET A 48 -5.46 -6.59 1.32
C MET A 48 -4.30 -7.58 1.26
N VAL A 49 -3.16 -7.18 0.68
CA VAL A 49 -1.96 -8.02 0.62
C VAL A 49 -1.47 -8.40 2.01
N PHE A 50 -1.35 -7.45 2.94
CA PHE A 50 -0.84 -7.73 4.28
C PHE A 50 -1.74 -8.68 5.08
N PHE A 51 -3.05 -8.59 4.89
CA PHE A 51 -4.02 -9.44 5.58
C PHE A 51 -4.15 -10.84 4.95
N LEU A 52 -4.05 -10.94 3.62
CA LEU A 52 -4.21 -12.21 2.89
C LEU A 52 -2.92 -13.01 2.76
N VAL A 53 -1.76 -12.34 2.73
CA VAL A 53 -0.46 -12.96 2.50
C VAL A 53 0.42 -12.84 3.76
N PRO A 54 0.71 -13.97 4.43
CA PRO A 54 1.54 -13.99 5.62
C PRO A 54 2.98 -13.54 5.35
N MET A 55 3.61 -12.89 6.33
CA MET A 55 5.01 -12.48 6.22
C MET A 55 5.99 -13.66 6.10
N ARG A 56 5.70 -14.76 6.78
CA ARG A 56 6.48 -16.01 6.79
C ARG A 56 5.60 -17.16 6.29
N LYS A 57 6.18 -18.18 5.64
CA LYS A 57 5.43 -19.37 5.21
C LYS A 57 4.73 -19.99 6.43
N GLU A 58 3.41 -19.79 6.54
CA GLU A 58 2.58 -20.51 7.48
C GLU A 58 2.17 -21.86 6.89
N GLU A 59 1.92 -22.85 7.75
CA GLU A 59 1.38 -24.13 7.34
C GLU A 59 0.09 -23.93 6.53
N LYS A 60 0.03 -24.56 5.35
CA LYS A 60 -1.17 -24.57 4.51
C LYS A 60 -2.35 -25.11 5.33
N GLY A 61 -3.38 -24.30 5.53
CA GLY A 61 -4.63 -24.72 6.20
C GLY A 61 -4.78 -24.28 7.65
N LYS A 62 -3.78 -23.65 8.29
CA LYS A 62 -3.99 -23.04 9.61
C LYS A 62 -4.75 -21.72 9.45
N GLN A 63 -5.95 -21.67 10.03
CA GLN A 63 -6.70 -20.43 10.24
C GLN A 63 -5.94 -19.59 11.27
N SER A 64 -5.38 -18.47 10.85
CA SER A 64 -4.64 -17.56 11.73
C SER A 64 -5.07 -16.13 11.50
N ASN A 65 -5.17 -15.36 12.58
CA ASN A 65 -5.47 -13.94 12.54
C ASN A 65 -4.27 -13.17 11.95
N PRO A 66 -4.49 -11.95 11.40
CA PRO A 66 -3.40 -11.08 10.97
C PRO A 66 -2.42 -10.85 12.13
N GLN A 67 -1.13 -10.87 11.84
CA GLN A 67 -0.10 -10.58 12.84
C GLN A 67 -0.07 -9.08 13.12
N LEU A 68 0.45 -8.67 14.28
CA LEU A 68 0.59 -7.25 14.63
C LEU A 68 1.36 -6.46 13.55
N ILE A 69 2.35 -7.10 12.92
CA ILE A 69 3.13 -6.52 11.83
C ILE A 69 2.26 -6.19 10.60
N ASP A 70 1.25 -7.00 10.31
CA ASP A 70 0.35 -6.83 9.16
C ASP A 70 -0.59 -5.64 9.37
N ILE A 71 -1.03 -5.46 10.62
CA ILE A 71 -1.83 -4.32 11.05
C ILE A 71 -0.99 -3.04 11.00
N LEU A 72 0.24 -3.07 11.52
CA LEU A 72 1.15 -1.93 11.49
C LEU A 72 1.48 -1.48 10.06
N LEU A 73 1.74 -2.43 9.15
CA LEU A 73 2.01 -2.12 7.74
C LEU A 73 0.77 -1.56 7.02
N SER A 74 -0.43 -2.05 7.34
CA SER A 74 -1.68 -1.47 6.82
C SER A 74 -1.92 -0.05 7.35
N LEU A 75 -1.67 0.18 8.64
CA LEU A 75 -1.74 1.52 9.23
C LEU A 75 -0.69 2.46 8.64
N ALA A 76 0.51 1.97 8.32
CA ALA A 76 1.53 2.73 7.61
C ALA A 76 1.05 3.16 6.23
N SER A 77 0.46 2.27 5.42
CA SER A 77 -0.17 2.63 4.15
C SER A 77 -1.23 3.73 4.32
N PHE A 78 -2.06 3.63 5.37
CA PHE A 78 -3.11 4.61 5.64
C PHE A 78 -2.53 5.97 6.07
N ALA A 79 -1.48 5.97 6.88
CA ALA A 79 -0.78 7.18 7.30
C ALA A 79 -0.16 7.92 6.11
N VAL A 80 0.44 7.19 5.16
CA VAL A 80 0.95 7.79 3.92
C VAL A 80 -0.17 8.41 3.11
N LEU A 81 -1.29 7.70 2.92
CA LEU A 81 -2.45 8.23 2.19
C LEU A 81 -2.96 9.53 2.81
N ILE A 82 -3.15 9.56 4.14
CA ILE A 82 -3.62 10.75 4.85
C ILE A 82 -2.67 11.92 4.65
N TYR A 83 -1.36 11.68 4.81
CA TYR A 83 -0.36 12.73 4.65
C TYR A 83 -0.38 13.30 3.23
N THR A 84 -0.37 12.43 2.21
CA THR A 84 -0.41 12.84 0.81
C THR A 84 -1.68 13.62 0.49
N TYR A 85 -2.82 13.27 1.08
CA TYR A 85 -4.08 13.98 0.88
C TYR A 85 -4.08 15.37 1.53
N ILE A 86 -3.58 15.49 2.77
CA ILE A 86 -3.57 16.76 3.51
C ILE A 86 -2.54 17.73 2.94
N GLU A 87 -1.33 17.26 2.63
CA GLU A 87 -0.24 18.09 2.13
C GLU A 87 -0.21 18.14 0.60
N PHE A 88 -1.24 17.66 -0.09
CA PHE A 88 -1.27 17.47 -1.54
C PHE A 88 -0.82 18.72 -2.31
N ASP A 89 -1.47 19.86 -2.07
CA ASP A 89 -1.16 21.11 -2.77
C ASP A 89 0.31 21.51 -2.55
N LYS A 90 0.76 21.44 -1.30
CA LYS A 90 2.13 21.82 -0.93
C LYS A 90 3.16 20.85 -1.50
N LEU A 91 2.85 19.56 -1.56
CA LEU A 91 3.71 18.54 -2.17
C LEU A 91 3.92 18.83 -3.66
N ILE A 92 2.87 19.22 -4.38
CA ILE A 92 2.99 19.62 -5.79
C ILE A 92 3.88 20.85 -5.94
N TYR A 93 3.69 21.88 -5.12
CA TYR A 93 4.51 23.10 -5.21
C TYR A 93 5.95 22.92 -4.69
N ARG A 94 6.20 21.89 -3.88
CA ARG A 94 7.54 21.49 -3.41
C ARG A 94 8.20 20.45 -4.32
N ALA A 95 7.48 19.88 -5.28
CA ALA A 95 8.04 18.90 -6.20
C ALA A 95 9.15 19.56 -7.03
N GLY A 96 10.41 19.16 -6.79
CA GLY A 96 11.61 19.77 -7.40
C GLY A 96 12.29 20.86 -6.55
N ALA A 97 11.71 21.25 -5.40
CA ALA A 97 12.33 22.10 -4.39
C ALA A 97 12.80 21.26 -3.18
N SER A 98 13.38 21.91 -2.15
CA SER A 98 13.87 21.23 -0.95
C SER A 98 12.73 20.52 -0.20
N PRO A 99 12.72 19.18 -0.11
CA PRO A 99 11.70 18.44 0.62
C PRO A 99 11.82 18.70 2.13
N THR A 100 10.70 18.67 2.84
CA THR A 100 10.76 18.74 4.30
C THR A 100 11.21 17.39 4.89
N PRO A 101 11.76 17.38 6.12
CA PRO A 101 12.10 16.12 6.78
C PRO A 101 10.92 15.15 6.91
N LEU A 102 9.70 15.67 7.06
CA LEU A 102 8.47 14.85 7.10
C LEU A 102 8.17 14.21 5.75
N ASP A 103 8.34 14.92 4.64
CA ASP A 103 8.17 14.37 3.29
C ASP A 103 9.11 13.17 3.06
N LEU A 104 10.35 13.28 3.53
CA LEU A 104 11.35 12.21 3.44
C LEU A 104 10.97 11.00 4.29
N VAL A 105 10.50 11.21 5.53
CA VAL A 105 10.07 10.12 6.41
C VAL A 105 8.86 9.40 5.82
N ILE A 106 7.85 10.12 5.36
CA ILE A 106 6.64 9.54 4.76
C ILE A 106 6.98 8.82 3.44
N GLY A 107 7.86 9.40 2.61
CA GLY A 107 8.35 8.76 1.40
C GLY A 107 9.10 7.45 1.69
N LEU A 108 9.93 7.41 2.74
CA LEU A 108 10.61 6.19 3.17
C LEU A 108 9.62 5.13 3.68
N VAL A 109 8.63 5.53 4.48
CA VAL A 109 7.56 4.64 4.96
C VAL A 109 6.78 4.06 3.78
N LEU A 110 6.41 4.89 2.80
CA LEU A 110 5.76 4.44 1.58
C LEU A 110 6.62 3.42 0.83
N LEU A 111 7.91 3.73 0.64
CA LEU A 111 8.84 2.86 -0.05
C LEU A 111 8.93 1.48 0.61
N ILE A 112 9.18 1.44 1.92
CA ILE A 112 9.28 0.19 2.69
C ILE A 112 7.97 -0.60 2.60
N THR A 113 6.84 0.08 2.75
CA THR A 113 5.51 -0.55 2.72
C THR A 113 5.21 -1.17 1.35
N VAL A 114 5.52 -0.47 0.26
CA VAL A 114 5.32 -0.97 -1.11
C VAL A 114 6.27 -2.12 -1.43
N LEU A 115 7.55 -2.01 -1.06
CA LEU A 115 8.52 -3.07 -1.27
C LEU A 115 8.13 -4.34 -0.50
N GLU A 116 7.64 -4.21 0.73
CA GLU A 116 7.17 -5.34 1.53
C GLU A 116 5.88 -5.94 0.96
N ALA A 117 4.94 -5.11 0.49
CA ALA A 117 3.75 -5.58 -0.21
C ALA A 117 4.13 -6.37 -1.49
N CYS A 118 5.09 -5.85 -2.26
CA CYS A 118 5.63 -6.50 -3.45
C CYS A 118 6.33 -7.83 -3.12
N ARG A 119 7.15 -7.87 -2.06
CA ARG A 119 7.81 -9.08 -1.57
C ARG A 119 6.81 -10.19 -1.27
N ARG A 120 5.66 -9.82 -0.68
CA ARG A 120 4.59 -10.77 -0.32
C ARG A 120 3.78 -11.22 -1.53
N SER A 121 3.44 -10.32 -2.46
CA SER A 121 2.57 -10.63 -3.60
C SER A 121 3.31 -11.27 -4.79
N ALA A 122 4.43 -10.67 -5.19
CA ALA A 122 5.16 -11.02 -6.42
C ALA A 122 6.51 -11.72 -6.15
N GLY A 123 6.99 -11.70 -4.90
CA GLY A 123 8.21 -12.38 -4.47
C GLY A 123 9.47 -11.51 -4.54
N MET A 124 10.61 -12.10 -4.19
CA MET A 124 11.87 -11.35 -4.02
C MET A 124 12.43 -10.81 -5.35
N THR A 125 12.16 -11.47 -6.47
CA THR A 125 12.65 -11.05 -7.79
C THR A 125 12.25 -9.61 -8.11
N PHE A 126 10.98 -9.26 -7.90
CA PHE A 126 10.48 -7.91 -8.17
C PHE A 126 11.07 -6.87 -7.21
N VAL A 127 11.32 -7.24 -5.95
CA VAL A 127 11.96 -6.35 -4.97
C VAL A 127 13.38 -6.02 -5.39
N VAL A 128 14.16 -7.02 -5.83
CA VAL A 128 15.54 -6.79 -6.28
C VAL A 128 15.55 -5.86 -7.50
N VAL A 129 14.67 -6.09 -8.47
CA VAL A 129 14.55 -5.23 -9.65
C VAL A 129 14.21 -3.79 -9.25
N ALA A 130 13.26 -3.60 -8.32
CA ALA A 130 12.91 -2.28 -7.81
C ALA A 130 14.10 -1.60 -7.11
N LEU A 131 14.85 -2.32 -6.27
CA LEU A 131 16.02 -1.78 -5.58
C LEU A 131 17.15 -1.40 -6.54
N VAL A 132 17.39 -2.20 -7.59
CA VAL A 132 18.38 -1.87 -8.63
C VAL A 132 17.95 -0.61 -9.39
N ALA A 133 16.67 -0.47 -9.72
CA ALA A 133 16.16 0.73 -10.39
C ALA A 133 16.30 1.98 -9.51
N ILE A 134 16.04 1.86 -8.21
CA ILE A 134 16.24 2.95 -7.25
C ILE A 134 17.72 3.32 -7.15
N ALA A 135 18.61 2.33 -7.06
CA ALA A 135 20.05 2.57 -7.01
C ALA A 135 20.54 3.28 -8.28
N TYR A 136 20.05 2.85 -9.46
CA TYR A 136 20.35 3.50 -10.73
C TYR A 136 19.86 4.95 -10.78
N ALA A 137 18.70 5.26 -10.21
CA ALA A 137 18.17 6.63 -10.18
C ALA A 137 18.94 7.57 -9.23
N LEU A 138 19.70 7.03 -8.27
CA LEU A 138 20.52 7.78 -7.33
C LEU A 138 21.97 7.97 -7.79
N LEU A 139 22.39 7.26 -8.84
CA LEU A 139 23.69 7.40 -9.50
C LEU A 139 23.63 8.49 -10.56
#